data_AF-A0AA87WCH2-F1
#
_entry.id   AF-A0AA87WCH2-F1
#
_cell.length_a   1.000
_cell.length_b   1.000
_cell.length_c   1.000
_cell.angle_alpha   90.00
_cell.angle_beta   90.00
_cell.angle_gamma   90.00
#
_symmetry.space_group_name_H-M   'P 1'
#
loop_
_entity.id
_entity.type
_entity.pdbx_description
1 polymer ?
#
loop_
_entity_poly.entity_id
_entity_poly.type
_entity_poly.pdbx_seq_one_letter_code
_entity_poly.pdbx_strand_id
1 'polypeptide(L)'
;MPRGRLRHRRDGTVLPAGRQPALPGHLRQGLIAFDPLGGISCGYDDSRVHDRHDNPYPNVYAVGAPTKGTHFYAAAVDINLRRAQTVVDTILNPKGPEMSTIITSVEETDRLADLVRRDHPSLDTMVLAPDGKYQNRPAALDELMWEVRDCLAETLRNWAPEDFPTLYCAWGRCRVGSTALTNLFGVAGIPSYFQPVKVVLRHRLLGNAGEPWAAPTAAEQPHIFSKEMAGPYVLAESLFLPLQPLIEAGWPAEKLHMIMLDRDPASSLASWLEKWSDRVPEDRLIQNYVISSLNALRVESYARRHGVPVTHYVYEASKDATGSVRKLFDRLGLGERFIESAVTDWKERGQIETKGSGVTFLSEPKIYTVVGLHGSDTAYRYRSRKTASLSEAQLQVIGRYGIDEMYRASVAACIRDLSLDTDTAARLFGDCLGTAA
;
A
#
# COMPACT_ATOMS: atom_id res chain seq x y z
N MET A 1 47.97 71.12 -13.76
CA MET A 1 49.19 71.29 -12.93
C MET A 1 49.33 70.04 -12.07
N PRO A 2 50.53 69.46 -11.92
CA PRO A 2 50.99 68.43 -12.87
C PRO A 2 51.70 67.23 -12.22
N ARG A 3 52.23 66.35 -13.08
CA ARG A 3 53.34 65.35 -12.91
C ARG A 3 52.87 63.93 -12.55
N GLY A 4 53.32 62.86 -13.21
CA GLY A 4 54.30 62.65 -14.28
C GLY A 4 54.38 61.13 -14.58
N ARG A 5 54.46 60.72 -15.86
CA ARG A 5 55.65 60.14 -16.55
C ARG A 5 56.16 58.79 -15.99
N LEU A 6 56.63 57.78 -16.73
CA LEU A 6 56.81 57.42 -18.15
C LEU A 6 57.51 56.02 -18.17
N ARG A 7 57.17 55.15 -19.15
CA ARG A 7 58.04 54.14 -19.85
C ARG A 7 58.65 52.98 -19.01
N HIS A 8 59.02 51.79 -19.51
CA HIS A 8 59.46 51.20 -20.80
C HIS A 8 59.00 49.71 -20.83
N ARG A 9 58.46 49.13 -21.92
CA ARG A 9 59.05 48.55 -23.16
C ARG A 9 60.03 47.35 -23.00
N ARG A 10 59.65 46.25 -23.70
CA ARG A 10 60.44 45.24 -24.46
C ARG A 10 61.11 44.10 -23.68
N ASP A 11 61.25 42.86 -24.16
CA ASP A 11 60.94 42.14 -25.41
C ASP A 11 60.95 40.63 -25.06
N GLY A 12 60.42 39.73 -25.90
CA GLY A 12 60.73 38.29 -25.76
C GLY A 12 59.81 37.28 -26.44
N THR A 13 59.70 37.33 -27.76
CA THR A 13 59.13 36.27 -28.61
C THR A 13 60.05 35.04 -28.60
N VAL A 14 59.55 33.84 -28.27
CA VAL A 14 60.02 32.54 -28.83
C VAL A 14 58.89 31.50 -28.68
N LEU A 15 58.37 30.96 -29.79
CA LEU A 15 57.75 29.63 -29.83
C LEU A 15 58.86 28.61 -30.11
N PRO A 16 58.81 27.41 -29.50
CA PRO A 16 58.80 26.23 -30.36
C PRO A 16 57.89 25.09 -29.87
N ALA A 17 57.49 24.29 -30.85
CA ALA A 17 56.71 23.07 -30.75
C ALA A 17 57.38 21.97 -29.90
N GLY A 18 56.56 21.10 -29.28
CA GLY A 18 56.97 19.73 -29.00
C GLY A 18 56.32 19.06 -27.78
N ARG A 19 55.50 18.04 -28.08
CA ARG A 19 55.10 16.86 -27.28
C ARG A 19 53.89 16.97 -26.32
N GLN A 20 52.85 16.26 -26.74
CA GLN A 20 51.68 15.74 -26.02
C GLN A 20 52.08 14.90 -24.77
N PRO A 21 51.18 14.67 -23.78
CA PRO A 21 50.09 13.72 -23.97
C PRO A 21 48.69 14.20 -23.54
N ALA A 22 47.72 13.54 -24.17
CA ALA A 22 46.29 13.68 -23.93
C ALA A 22 45.89 13.45 -22.48
N LEU A 23 44.93 14.25 -21.99
CA LEU A 23 44.09 13.90 -20.86
C LEU A 23 42.69 13.57 -21.41
N PRO A 24 42.21 12.32 -21.27
CA PRO A 24 40.87 11.93 -21.67
C PRO A 24 39.88 12.29 -20.56
N GLY A 25 38.69 12.78 -20.93
CA GLY A 25 37.55 12.82 -20.00
C GLY A 25 36.78 14.13 -19.95
N HIS A 26 36.34 14.66 -21.09
CA HIS A 26 35.23 15.62 -21.10
C HIS A 26 33.97 14.92 -21.60
N LEU A 27 33.23 14.30 -20.69
CA LEU A 27 31.84 13.93 -20.92
C LEU A 27 31.03 14.16 -19.64
N ARG A 28 30.02 15.04 -19.78
CA ARG A 28 28.83 15.23 -18.94
C ARG A 28 29.03 15.96 -17.60
N GLN A 29 28.76 17.26 -17.63
CA GLN A 29 28.36 18.02 -16.45
C GLN A 29 26.85 18.26 -16.53
N GLY A 30 26.10 17.67 -15.61
CA GLY A 30 24.71 18.05 -15.34
C GLY A 30 24.69 19.26 -14.42
N LEU A 31 24.23 20.39 -14.92
CA LEU A 31 23.89 21.57 -14.10
C LEU A 31 22.55 21.30 -13.43
N ILE A 32 22.51 21.28 -12.09
CA ILE A 32 21.26 21.50 -11.35
C ILE A 32 21.27 22.99 -10.96
N ALA A 33 20.54 23.80 -11.73
CA ALA A 33 20.18 25.15 -11.33
C ALA A 33 18.92 25.06 -10.45
N PHE A 34 19.03 25.46 -9.19
CA PHE A 34 17.84 25.80 -8.39
C PHE A 34 17.27 27.14 -8.90
N ASP A 35 15.93 27.28 -8.82
CA ASP A 35 15.12 28.29 -9.53
C ASP A 35 15.49 29.78 -9.26
N PRO A 36 15.00 30.74 -10.07
CA PRO A 36 15.36 32.17 -10.01
C PRO A 36 15.01 32.95 -8.71
N LEU A 37 14.48 32.34 -7.65
CA LEU A 37 14.15 32.99 -6.38
C LEU A 37 15.17 32.68 -5.27
N GLY A 38 16.40 33.16 -5.46
CA GLY A 38 17.60 32.91 -4.67
C GLY A 38 17.50 33.02 -3.14
N GLY A 39 18.49 32.43 -2.47
CA GLY A 39 18.74 32.62 -1.04
C GLY A 39 19.37 31.42 -0.35
N ILE A 40 20.44 30.86 -0.91
CA ILE A 40 21.25 29.85 -0.21
C ILE A 40 22.70 30.32 -0.28
N SER A 41 23.33 30.51 0.88
CA SER A 41 24.75 30.88 1.01
C SER A 41 25.54 29.70 1.60
N CYS A 42 26.86 29.73 1.46
CA CYS A 42 27.74 28.73 2.07
C CYS A 42 28.76 29.42 2.98
N GLY A 43 28.88 28.92 4.21
CA GLY A 43 29.91 29.36 5.14
C GLY A 43 31.29 28.95 4.63
N TYR A 44 32.18 29.93 4.42
CA TYR A 44 33.52 29.65 3.89
C TYR A 44 34.37 28.82 4.87
N ASP A 45 34.13 28.99 6.16
CA ASP A 45 34.95 28.40 7.22
C ASP A 45 34.50 26.98 7.61
N ASP A 46 33.23 26.63 7.41
CA ASP A 46 32.64 25.35 7.82
C ASP A 46 32.01 24.54 6.68
N SER A 47 31.99 25.11 5.46
CA SER A 47 31.41 24.52 4.26
C SER A 47 29.93 24.15 4.40
N ARG A 48 29.21 24.71 5.38
CA ARG A 48 27.78 24.44 5.57
C ARG A 48 26.93 25.25 4.61
N VAL A 49 25.78 24.69 4.25
CA VAL A 49 24.78 25.36 3.43
C VAL A 49 23.80 26.07 4.36
N HIS A 50 23.53 27.36 4.11
CA HIS A 50 22.64 28.19 4.92
C HIS A 50 21.36 28.52 4.13
N ASP A 51 20.23 28.61 4.82
CA ASP A 51 18.99 29.13 4.25
C ASP A 51 19.06 30.65 4.01
N ARG A 52 17.98 31.22 3.46
CA ARG A 52 17.87 32.66 3.18
C ARG A 52 17.89 33.55 4.44
N HIS A 53 17.84 32.95 5.62
CA HIS A 53 17.88 33.58 6.93
C HIS A 53 19.21 33.33 7.67
N ASP A 54 20.21 32.80 6.95
CA ASP A 54 21.56 32.48 7.46
C ASP A 54 21.61 31.31 8.46
N ASN A 55 20.54 30.51 8.57
CA ASN A 55 20.54 29.32 9.42
C ASN A 55 21.19 28.14 8.69
N PRO A 56 22.15 27.42 9.31
CA PRO A 56 22.79 26.27 8.67
C PRO A 56 21.82 25.09 8.60
N TYR A 57 21.75 24.44 7.44
CA TYR A 57 21.07 23.16 7.29
C TYR A 57 21.84 22.06 8.03
N PRO A 58 21.20 21.33 8.95
CA PRO A 58 21.85 20.20 9.60
C PRO A 58 22.15 19.11 8.56
N ASN A 59 23.42 18.73 8.47
CA ASN A 59 23.94 17.65 7.62
C ASN A 59 24.03 17.93 6.10
N VAL A 60 23.99 19.20 5.67
CA VAL A 60 24.24 19.58 4.27
C VAL A 60 25.53 20.38 4.16
N TYR A 61 26.49 19.85 3.40
CA TYR A 61 27.79 20.47 3.17
C TYR A 61 28.04 20.68 1.68
N ALA A 62 28.69 21.80 1.35
CA ALA A 62 29.20 22.05 0.01
C ALA A 62 30.52 21.30 -0.19
N VAL A 63 30.63 20.52 -1.26
CA VAL A 63 31.87 19.82 -1.62
C VAL A 63 32.50 20.48 -2.85
N GLY A 64 33.61 21.20 -2.64
CA GLY A 64 34.41 21.85 -3.69
C GLY A 64 35.47 22.79 -3.11
N ALA A 65 36.61 22.96 -3.80
CA ALA A 65 37.64 23.90 -3.36
C ALA A 65 37.24 25.35 -3.73
N PRO A 66 37.29 26.31 -2.79
CA PRO A 66 37.02 27.71 -3.12
C PRO A 66 38.12 28.24 -4.05
N THR A 67 37.75 28.65 -5.26
CA THR A 67 38.62 29.46 -6.11
C THR A 67 38.19 30.92 -6.00
N LYS A 68 39.16 31.83 -5.84
CA LYS A 68 38.91 33.28 -5.87
C LYS A 68 38.45 33.68 -7.27
N GLY A 69 37.13 33.72 -7.50
CA GLY A 69 36.55 34.21 -8.74
C GLY A 69 35.29 33.46 -9.18
N THR A 70 34.14 33.90 -8.65
CA THR A 70 32.79 33.83 -9.26
C THR A 70 32.23 32.53 -9.86
N HIS A 71 32.88 31.38 -9.70
CA HIS A 71 32.36 30.09 -10.21
C HIS A 71 32.40 29.06 -9.10
N PHE A 72 31.21 28.69 -8.61
CA PHE A 72 31.06 27.61 -7.63
C PHE A 72 30.68 26.31 -8.35
N TYR A 73 31.38 25.23 -8.01
CA TYR A 73 30.88 23.87 -8.16
C TYR A 73 30.41 23.44 -6.78
N ALA A 74 29.10 23.43 -6.55
CA ALA A 74 28.53 22.90 -5.32
C ALA A 74 27.71 21.66 -5.67
N ALA A 75 28.26 20.48 -5.37
CA ALA A 75 27.44 19.30 -5.13
C ALA A 75 27.08 19.34 -3.64
N ALA A 76 25.80 19.52 -3.32
CA ALA A 76 25.30 19.27 -1.97
C ALA A 76 25.21 17.76 -1.80
N VAL A 77 26.00 17.20 -0.88
CA VAL A 77 25.95 15.77 -0.55
C VAL A 77 25.16 15.61 0.74
N ASP A 78 23.95 15.07 0.64
CA ASP A 78 23.27 14.45 1.77
C ASP A 78 24.08 13.20 2.17
N ILE A 79 24.49 13.10 3.44
CA ILE A 79 25.33 11.99 3.96
C ILE A 79 24.60 10.64 3.90
N ASN A 80 23.35 10.59 3.45
CA ASN A 80 22.71 9.35 3.05
C ASN A 80 23.33 8.78 1.75
N LEU A 81 24.49 8.13 1.88
CA LEU A 81 25.34 7.56 0.82
C LEU A 81 24.57 6.74 -0.24
N ARG A 82 23.43 6.15 0.11
CA ARG A 82 22.58 5.38 -0.84
C ARG A 82 21.87 6.26 -1.87
N ARG A 83 21.44 7.48 -1.50
CA ARG A 83 20.79 8.42 -2.42
C ARG A 83 21.80 9.04 -3.39
N ALA A 84 23.00 9.33 -2.90
CA ALA A 84 24.12 9.79 -3.74
C ALA A 84 24.49 8.74 -4.79
N GLN A 85 24.51 7.45 -4.42
CA GLN A 85 24.74 6.35 -5.36
C GLN A 85 23.69 6.32 -6.47
N THR A 86 22.39 6.45 -6.14
CA THR A 86 21.31 6.49 -7.15
C THR A 86 21.45 7.64 -8.13
N VAL A 87 21.82 8.84 -7.65
CA VAL A 87 22.01 10.01 -8.52
C VAL A 87 23.24 9.83 -9.41
N VAL A 88 24.35 9.31 -8.86
CA VAL A 88 25.58 8.98 -9.60
C VAL A 88 25.30 7.93 -10.69
N ASP A 89 24.55 6.88 -10.37
CA ASP A 89 24.19 5.82 -11.32
C ASP A 89 23.34 6.38 -12.48
N THR A 90 22.44 7.33 -12.19
CA THR A 90 21.57 7.98 -13.20
C THR A 90 22.36 8.90 -14.14
N ILE A 91 23.45 9.51 -13.66
CA ILE A 91 24.31 10.40 -14.44
C ILE A 91 25.31 9.60 -15.30
N LEU A 92 25.85 8.51 -14.75
CA LEU A 92 26.87 7.70 -15.42
C LEU A 92 26.26 6.75 -16.48
N ASN A 93 25.02 6.29 -16.29
CA ASN A 93 24.26 5.48 -17.25
C ASN A 93 22.99 6.22 -17.75
N PRO A 94 23.08 7.07 -18.79
CA PRO A 94 21.95 7.85 -19.32
C PRO A 94 21.08 7.06 -20.31
N LYS A 95 21.59 5.93 -20.83
CA LYS A 95 20.70 4.82 -21.12
C LYS A 95 20.42 4.32 -19.72
N GLY A 96 19.23 4.56 -19.20
CA GLY A 96 18.86 4.05 -17.87
C GLY A 96 19.23 2.57 -17.74
N PRO A 97 19.14 1.96 -16.55
CA PRO A 97 19.01 0.51 -16.55
C PRO A 97 17.99 0.21 -17.64
N GLU A 98 18.35 -0.62 -18.64
CA GLU A 98 17.35 -1.19 -19.51
C GLU A 98 16.23 -1.53 -18.56
N MET A 99 15.07 -0.90 -18.75
CA MET A 99 13.90 -1.31 -18.02
C MET A 99 13.74 -2.75 -18.49
N SER A 100 14.40 -3.68 -17.79
CA SER A 100 13.84 -4.96 -17.51
C SER A 100 12.50 -4.54 -16.94
N THR A 101 11.49 -4.50 -17.81
CA THR A 101 10.22 -5.11 -17.51
C THR A 101 10.56 -6.25 -16.59
N ILE A 102 10.42 -6.02 -15.29
CA ILE A 102 10.64 -7.03 -14.27
C ILE A 102 9.58 -8.06 -14.64
N ILE A 103 9.99 -9.04 -15.44
CA ILE A 103 9.39 -10.36 -15.46
C ILE A 103 9.57 -10.76 -14.01
N THR A 104 8.52 -10.66 -13.21
CA THR A 104 8.59 -10.96 -11.79
C THR A 104 9.02 -12.41 -11.68
N SER A 105 10.29 -12.62 -11.37
CA SER A 105 10.85 -13.96 -11.43
C SER A 105 10.32 -14.75 -10.25
N VAL A 106 10.28 -16.07 -10.41
CA VAL A 106 9.94 -16.98 -9.31
C VAL A 106 10.88 -16.73 -8.12
N GLU A 107 12.15 -16.46 -8.37
CA GLU A 107 13.15 -16.15 -7.33
C GLU A 107 12.85 -14.86 -6.56
N GLU A 108 12.39 -13.81 -7.24
CA GLU A 108 11.97 -12.56 -6.58
C GLU A 108 10.75 -12.80 -5.69
N THR A 109 9.78 -13.57 -6.20
CA THR A 109 8.58 -13.92 -5.44
C THR A 109 8.92 -14.79 -4.22
N ASP A 110 9.83 -15.76 -4.36
CA ASP A 110 10.33 -16.56 -3.23
C ASP A 110 10.99 -15.68 -2.16
N ARG A 111 11.86 -14.76 -2.58
CA ARG A 111 12.54 -13.83 -1.67
C ARG A 111 11.53 -12.96 -0.92
N LEU A 112 10.56 -12.37 -1.62
CA LEU A 112 9.53 -11.54 -1.00
C LEU A 112 8.63 -12.36 -0.07
N ALA A 113 8.21 -13.55 -0.48
CA ALA A 113 7.42 -14.44 0.34
C ALA A 113 8.12 -14.79 1.65
N ASP A 114 9.43 -15.08 1.59
CA ASP A 114 10.25 -15.37 2.76
C ASP A 114 10.42 -14.16 3.69
N LEU A 115 10.58 -12.95 3.13
CA LEU A 115 10.57 -11.72 3.93
C LEU A 115 9.23 -11.50 4.64
N VAL A 116 8.10 -11.70 3.94
CA VAL A 116 6.74 -11.53 4.49
C VAL A 116 6.47 -12.53 5.62
N ARG A 117 6.83 -13.80 5.44
CA ARG A 117 6.65 -14.83 6.48
C ARG A 117 7.44 -14.51 7.75
N ARG A 118 8.61 -13.91 7.60
CA ARG A 118 9.49 -13.54 8.72
C ARG A 118 9.14 -12.18 9.34
N ASP A 119 8.11 -11.49 8.85
CA ASP A 119 7.79 -10.09 9.19
C ASP A 119 9.07 -9.23 9.18
N HIS A 120 9.90 -9.41 8.14
CA HIS A 120 11.26 -8.90 8.16
C HIS A 120 11.27 -7.36 8.02
N PRO A 121 11.99 -6.60 8.89
CA PRO A 121 11.97 -5.13 8.89
C PRO A 121 12.38 -4.46 7.58
N SER A 122 13.10 -5.18 6.71
CA SER A 122 13.44 -4.66 5.38
C SER A 122 12.22 -4.46 4.48
N LEU A 123 11.07 -5.09 4.77
CA LEU A 123 9.85 -4.84 4.01
C LEU A 123 9.43 -3.37 4.10
N ASP A 124 9.62 -2.76 5.27
CA ASP A 124 9.16 -1.40 5.54
C ASP A 124 10.00 -0.37 4.78
N THR A 125 11.31 -0.58 4.72
CA THR A 125 12.28 0.33 4.10
C THR A 125 12.63 -0.03 2.65
N MET A 126 12.10 -1.13 2.11
CA MET A 126 12.31 -1.52 0.72
C MET A 126 11.57 -0.55 -0.20
N VAL A 127 12.32 0.13 -1.06
CA VAL A 127 11.76 1.03 -2.06
C VAL A 127 11.05 0.21 -3.14
N LEU A 128 9.75 0.42 -3.26
CA LEU A 128 8.91 -0.19 -4.28
C LEU A 128 9.00 0.64 -5.56
N ALA A 129 9.32 0.00 -6.68
CA ALA A 129 9.45 0.68 -7.96
C ALA A 129 8.09 1.13 -8.51
N PRO A 130 8.02 2.29 -9.18
CA PRO A 130 6.81 2.70 -9.90
C PRO A 130 6.53 1.74 -11.05
N ASP A 131 5.25 1.48 -11.32
CA ASP A 131 4.82 0.73 -12.49
C ASP A 131 4.36 1.63 -13.64
N GLY A 132 4.34 2.95 -13.43
CA GLY A 132 3.95 3.96 -14.41
C GLY A 132 2.44 4.08 -14.64
N LYS A 133 1.61 3.36 -13.87
CA LYS A 133 0.15 3.38 -14.02
C LYS A 133 -0.59 3.47 -12.69
N TYR A 134 -0.35 2.53 -11.81
CA TYR A 134 -0.95 2.41 -10.48
C TYR A 134 0.03 2.83 -9.36
N GLN A 135 1.27 3.16 -9.71
CA GLN A 135 2.25 3.78 -8.84
C GLN A 135 3.19 4.59 -9.74
N ASN A 136 3.21 5.92 -9.54
CA ASN A 136 3.95 6.84 -10.41
C ASN A 136 5.25 7.34 -9.79
N ARG A 137 5.52 6.97 -8.53
CA ARG A 137 6.77 7.32 -7.85
C ARG A 137 7.36 6.12 -7.10
N PRO A 138 8.68 6.06 -6.93
CA PRO A 138 9.28 5.18 -5.94
C PRO A 138 8.82 5.59 -4.54
N ALA A 139 8.51 4.62 -3.69
CA ALA A 139 8.19 4.86 -2.29
C ALA A 139 8.49 3.61 -1.45
N ALA A 140 8.93 3.80 -0.22
CA ALA A 140 9.01 2.71 0.76
C ALA A 140 7.65 2.52 1.46
N LEU A 141 7.43 1.36 2.08
CA LEU A 141 6.16 1.12 2.78
C LEU A 141 6.03 2.00 4.02
N ASP A 142 7.09 2.19 4.80
CA ASP A 142 7.07 3.07 5.97
C ASP A 142 6.71 4.53 5.60
N GLU A 143 7.27 5.04 4.51
CA GLU A 143 6.95 6.35 3.93
C GLU A 143 5.47 6.44 3.57
N LEU A 144 4.94 5.47 2.82
CA LEU A 144 3.52 5.45 2.44
C LEU A 144 2.60 5.37 3.66
N MET A 145 2.96 4.57 4.65
CA MET A 145 2.18 4.40 5.87
C MET A 145 2.16 5.68 6.71
N TRP A 146 3.31 6.36 6.82
CA TRP A 146 3.45 7.66 7.47
C TRP A 146 2.61 8.73 6.79
N GLU A 147 2.62 8.80 5.47
CA GLU A 147 1.81 9.77 4.72
C GLU A 147 0.30 9.49 4.81
N VAL A 148 -0.10 8.21 4.81
CA VAL A 148 -1.51 7.83 5.00
C VAL A 148 -1.96 8.20 6.41
N ARG A 149 -1.14 7.93 7.43
CA ARG A 149 -1.40 8.34 8.81
C ARG A 149 -1.60 9.85 8.91
N ASP A 150 -0.67 10.64 8.36
CA ASP A 150 -0.75 12.10 8.45
C ASP A 150 -2.00 12.67 7.81
N CYS A 151 -2.40 12.11 6.67
CA CYS A 151 -3.67 12.45 6.04
C CYS A 151 -4.85 12.12 6.97
N LEU A 152 -4.94 10.89 7.49
CA LEU A 152 -6.04 10.50 8.40
C LEU A 152 -6.08 11.38 9.67
N ALA A 153 -4.93 11.74 10.23
CA ALA A 153 -4.81 12.57 11.41
C ALA A 153 -5.36 14.00 11.20
N GLU A 154 -5.54 14.47 9.96
CA GLU A 154 -6.17 15.76 9.68
C GLU A 154 -7.60 15.85 10.24
N THR A 155 -8.34 14.74 10.21
CA THR A 155 -9.68 14.65 10.78
C THR A 155 -9.64 14.16 12.23
N LEU A 156 -8.83 13.14 12.52
CA LEU A 156 -8.93 12.38 13.77
C LEU A 156 -8.26 13.05 14.99
N ARG A 157 -7.23 13.88 14.78
CA ARG A 157 -6.40 14.42 15.89
C ARG A 157 -7.15 15.29 16.91
N ASN A 158 -8.32 15.81 16.53
CA ASN A 158 -9.13 16.69 17.36
C ASN A 158 -10.27 15.96 18.07
N TRP A 159 -10.42 14.66 17.85
CA TRP A 159 -11.48 13.86 18.45
C TRP A 159 -11.07 13.42 19.86
N ALA A 160 -12.00 13.47 20.79
CA ALA A 160 -11.84 12.82 22.08
C ALA A 160 -12.03 11.30 21.92
N PRO A 161 -11.47 10.46 22.80
CA PRO A 161 -11.63 9.00 22.72
C PRO A 161 -13.09 8.51 22.62
N GLU A 162 -14.02 9.22 23.24
CA GLU A 162 -15.46 8.96 23.21
C GLU A 162 -16.11 9.26 21.85
N ASP A 163 -15.52 10.14 21.03
CA ASP A 163 -16.03 10.51 19.72
C ASP A 163 -15.78 9.40 18.69
N PHE A 164 -14.87 8.47 18.96
CA PHE A 164 -14.56 7.37 18.04
C PHE A 164 -15.65 6.28 18.09
N PRO A 165 -16.29 5.97 16.96
CA PRO A 165 -17.19 4.83 16.87
C PRO A 165 -16.41 3.53 16.90
N THR A 166 -17.06 2.43 17.26
CA THR A 166 -16.47 1.11 17.07
C THR A 166 -16.39 0.81 15.56
N LEU A 167 -15.18 0.62 15.05
CA LEU A 167 -14.92 0.29 13.66
C LEU A 167 -14.65 -1.21 13.50
N TYR A 168 -15.54 -1.85 12.76
CA TYR A 168 -15.35 -3.21 12.25
C TYR A 168 -14.63 -3.14 10.91
N CYS A 169 -13.32 -3.37 10.92
CA CYS A 169 -12.47 -3.36 9.73
C CYS A 169 -12.34 -4.78 9.18
N ALA A 170 -12.94 -5.06 8.02
CA ALA A 170 -12.79 -6.33 7.34
C ALA A 170 -11.60 -6.33 6.39
N TRP A 171 -10.68 -7.28 6.56
CA TRP A 171 -9.46 -7.38 5.75
C TRP A 171 -9.28 -8.76 5.13
N GLY A 172 -8.72 -8.80 3.92
CA GLY A 172 -8.35 -10.04 3.23
C GLY A 172 -7.72 -9.74 1.87
N ARG A 173 -7.16 -10.75 1.20
CA ARG A 173 -6.80 -10.60 -0.21
C ARG A 173 -8.05 -10.27 -1.04
N CYS A 174 -7.92 -9.51 -2.13
CA CYS A 174 -9.05 -9.28 -3.01
C CYS A 174 -9.70 -10.62 -3.46
N ARG A 175 -11.02 -10.60 -3.71
CA ARG A 175 -11.84 -11.73 -4.22
C ARG A 175 -12.29 -12.78 -3.20
N VAL A 176 -12.15 -12.50 -1.90
CA VAL A 176 -12.63 -13.35 -0.79
C VAL A 176 -14.09 -13.08 -0.35
N GLY A 177 -14.93 -12.48 -1.22
CA GLY A 177 -16.35 -12.24 -0.91
C GLY A 177 -16.66 -11.01 -0.05
N SER A 178 -15.66 -10.15 0.20
CA SER A 178 -15.79 -8.96 1.03
C SER A 178 -16.84 -7.94 0.58
N THR A 179 -17.14 -7.81 -0.72
CA THR A 179 -18.19 -6.89 -1.20
C THR A 179 -19.58 -7.28 -0.70
N ALA A 180 -19.89 -8.58 -0.69
CA ALA A 180 -21.15 -9.07 -0.17
C ALA A 180 -21.26 -8.78 1.34
N LEU A 181 -20.15 -8.88 2.07
CA LEU A 181 -20.11 -8.52 3.48
C LEU A 181 -20.32 -7.01 3.69
N THR A 182 -19.73 -6.14 2.87
CA THR A 182 -19.98 -4.69 2.94
C THR A 182 -21.46 -4.35 2.74
N ASN A 183 -22.11 -4.96 1.75
CA ASN A 183 -23.55 -4.78 1.54
C ASN A 183 -24.37 -5.27 2.74
N LEU A 184 -24.00 -6.40 3.33
CA LEU A 184 -24.69 -6.95 4.50
C LEU A 184 -24.70 -5.94 5.67
N PHE A 185 -23.56 -5.34 6.00
CA PHE A 185 -23.48 -4.33 7.06
C PHE A 185 -24.28 -3.07 6.70
N GLY A 186 -24.20 -2.61 5.44
CA GLY A 186 -25.02 -1.50 4.94
C GLY A 186 -26.52 -1.75 5.07
N VAL A 187 -26.99 -2.94 4.69
CA VAL A 187 -28.41 -3.34 4.80
C VAL A 187 -28.85 -3.50 6.25
N ALA A 188 -27.94 -3.90 7.16
CA ALA A 188 -28.17 -3.92 8.60
C ALA A 188 -28.19 -2.52 9.25
N GLY A 189 -28.07 -1.46 8.45
CA GLY A 189 -28.12 -0.07 8.91
C GLY A 189 -26.83 0.41 9.57
N ILE A 190 -25.69 -0.26 9.30
CA ILE A 190 -24.37 0.16 9.76
C ILE A 190 -23.67 0.90 8.61
N PRO A 191 -23.28 2.18 8.81
CA PRO A 191 -22.52 2.92 7.80
C PRO A 191 -21.29 2.13 7.36
N SER A 192 -21.22 1.84 6.07
CA SER A 192 -20.21 0.94 5.51
C SER A 192 -19.33 1.67 4.51
N TYR A 193 -18.01 1.52 4.62
CA TYR A 193 -17.03 2.25 3.81
C TYR A 193 -16.21 1.32 2.93
N PHE A 194 -16.09 1.67 1.66
CA PHE A 194 -15.30 0.91 0.71
C PHE A 194 -13.85 1.40 0.68
N GLN A 195 -12.95 0.66 1.34
CA GLN A 195 -11.51 0.87 1.35
C GLN A 195 -11.06 2.31 1.72
N PRO A 196 -11.63 2.93 2.77
CA PRO A 196 -11.35 4.34 3.09
C PRO A 196 -9.86 4.63 3.31
N VAL A 197 -9.12 3.74 3.97
CA VAL A 197 -7.69 3.92 4.26
C VAL A 197 -6.86 3.69 3.01
N LYS A 198 -7.17 2.64 2.26
CA LYS A 198 -6.44 2.34 1.03
C LYS A 198 -6.69 3.36 -0.09
N VAL A 199 -7.83 4.04 -0.12
CA VAL A 199 -8.04 5.17 -1.05
C VAL A 199 -6.99 6.26 -0.82
N VAL A 200 -6.65 6.56 0.44
CA VAL A 200 -5.56 7.49 0.76
C VAL A 200 -4.23 6.97 0.25
N LEU A 201 -3.90 5.69 0.49
CA LEU A 201 -2.70 5.05 -0.06
C LEU A 201 -2.62 5.21 -1.59
N ARG A 202 -3.73 4.99 -2.30
CA ARG A 202 -3.81 5.10 -3.77
C ARG A 202 -3.55 6.52 -4.26
N HIS A 203 -3.99 7.55 -3.55
CA HIS A 203 -3.59 8.92 -3.86
C HIS A 203 -2.09 9.13 -3.67
N ARG A 204 -1.53 8.64 -2.56
CA ARG A 204 -0.09 8.76 -2.25
C ARG A 204 0.80 8.06 -3.28
N LEU A 205 0.39 6.88 -3.77
CA LEU A 205 1.09 6.16 -4.85
C LEU A 205 1.16 6.96 -6.16
N LEU A 206 0.22 7.87 -6.39
CA LEU A 206 0.17 8.75 -7.54
C LEU A 206 0.78 10.15 -7.28
N GLY A 207 1.36 10.37 -6.10
CA GLY A 207 1.93 11.66 -5.69
C GLY A 207 0.90 12.71 -5.29
N ASN A 208 -0.35 12.31 -5.05
CA ASN A 208 -1.42 13.20 -4.58
C ASN A 208 -1.62 13.04 -3.06
N ALA A 209 -2.07 14.11 -2.40
CA ALA A 209 -2.33 14.07 -0.95
C ALA A 209 -3.53 13.17 -0.59
N GLY A 210 -4.53 13.09 -1.46
CA GLY A 210 -5.84 12.50 -1.13
C GLY A 210 -6.64 13.39 -0.19
N GLU A 211 -7.82 12.93 0.18
CA GLU A 211 -8.67 13.57 1.20
C GLU A 211 -8.72 12.68 2.44
N PRO A 212 -8.71 13.27 3.64
CA PRO A 212 -8.83 12.49 4.86
C PRO A 212 -10.20 11.83 4.93
N TRP A 213 -10.25 10.65 5.54
CA TRP A 213 -11.53 9.95 5.72
C TRP A 213 -12.41 10.70 6.72
N ALA A 214 -13.53 11.23 6.24
CA ALA A 214 -14.58 11.83 7.06
C ALA A 214 -15.50 10.75 7.64
N ALA A 215 -15.05 10.08 8.71
CA ALA A 215 -15.89 9.16 9.48
C ALA A 215 -16.90 9.95 10.36
N PRO A 216 -18.10 9.41 10.64
CA PRO A 216 -19.02 9.97 11.61
C PRO A 216 -18.50 9.73 13.03
N THR A 217 -18.93 10.59 13.95
CA THR A 217 -18.66 10.42 15.38
C THR A 217 -19.49 9.30 15.98
N ALA A 218 -19.09 8.77 17.14
CA ALA A 218 -19.85 7.76 17.88
C ALA A 218 -21.25 8.23 18.29
N ALA A 219 -21.44 9.53 18.51
CA ALA A 219 -22.73 10.14 18.82
C ALA A 219 -23.71 10.07 17.63
N GLU A 220 -23.18 10.23 16.41
CA GLU A 220 -23.97 10.10 15.18
C GLU A 220 -24.20 8.63 14.81
N GLN A 221 -23.14 7.83 14.89
CA GLN A 221 -23.13 6.42 14.47
C GLN A 221 -22.18 5.62 15.38
N PRO A 222 -22.67 4.91 16.41
CA PRO A 222 -21.81 4.24 17.39
C PRO A 222 -20.98 3.08 16.80
N HIS A 223 -21.41 2.55 15.65
CA HIS A 223 -20.75 1.47 14.94
C HIS A 223 -20.62 1.83 13.46
N ILE A 224 -19.46 1.55 12.89
CA ILE A 224 -19.21 1.66 11.46
C ILE A 224 -18.46 0.42 10.96
N PHE A 225 -18.57 0.15 9.67
CA PHE A 225 -17.88 -0.95 9.01
C PHE A 225 -16.97 -0.40 7.91
N SER A 226 -15.75 -0.91 7.79
CA SER A 226 -14.90 -0.66 6.61
C SER A 226 -14.43 -1.98 6.02
N LYS A 227 -14.29 -1.99 4.70
CA LYS A 227 -13.66 -3.10 3.98
C LYS A 227 -12.32 -2.63 3.44
N GLU A 228 -11.22 -3.30 3.78
CA GLU A 228 -9.87 -3.00 3.31
C GLU A 228 -9.23 -4.23 2.66
N MET A 229 -8.89 -4.20 1.36
CA MET A 229 -8.41 -5.40 0.66
C MET A 229 -6.97 -5.29 0.19
N ALA A 230 -6.21 -6.39 0.27
CA ALA A 230 -4.85 -6.44 -0.27
C ALA A 230 -4.82 -6.67 -1.79
N GLY A 231 -3.87 -6.00 -2.46
CA GLY A 231 -3.70 -5.96 -3.91
C GLY A 231 -4.90 -5.35 -4.66
N PRO A 232 -5.04 -5.49 -5.98
CA PRO A 232 -4.32 -6.40 -6.86
C PRO A 232 -3.24 -5.75 -7.72
N TYR A 233 -3.17 -4.41 -7.75
CA TYR A 233 -2.49 -3.70 -8.82
C TYR A 233 -0.96 -3.63 -8.64
N VAL A 234 -0.53 -3.30 -7.43
CA VAL A 234 0.89 -3.08 -7.11
C VAL A 234 1.26 -3.76 -5.79
N LEU A 235 2.55 -4.06 -5.63
CA LEU A 235 3.09 -4.70 -4.44
C LEU A 235 2.81 -3.90 -3.17
N ALA A 236 2.77 -2.56 -3.27
CA ALA A 236 2.41 -1.68 -2.15
C ALA A 236 1.02 -2.01 -1.58
N GLU A 237 0.02 -2.23 -2.45
CA GLU A 237 -1.32 -2.62 -2.01
C GLU A 237 -1.36 -4.03 -1.41
N SER A 238 -0.46 -4.93 -1.83
CA SER A 238 -0.38 -6.30 -1.31
C SER A 238 0.28 -6.38 0.07
N LEU A 239 1.19 -5.46 0.38
CA LEU A 239 1.92 -5.40 1.66
C LEU A 239 1.29 -4.44 2.68
N PHE A 240 0.35 -3.60 2.26
CA PHE A 240 -0.27 -2.56 3.09
C PHE A 240 -0.98 -3.12 4.34
N LEU A 241 -0.77 -2.45 5.49
CA LEU A 241 -1.37 -2.80 6.78
C LEU A 241 -2.34 -1.70 7.24
N PRO A 242 -3.61 -1.68 6.81
CA PRO A 242 -4.50 -0.52 7.01
C PRO A 242 -4.76 -0.12 8.47
N LEU A 243 -4.65 -1.05 9.43
CA LEU A 243 -4.80 -0.72 10.85
C LEU A 243 -3.67 0.15 11.39
N GLN A 244 -2.46 0.02 10.86
CA GLN A 244 -1.31 0.75 11.39
C GLN A 244 -1.49 2.26 11.25
N PRO A 245 -1.74 2.84 10.06
CA PRO A 245 -1.95 4.27 9.95
C PRO A 245 -3.23 4.73 10.66
N LEU A 246 -4.25 3.88 10.82
CA LEU A 246 -5.45 4.22 11.62
C LEU A 246 -5.12 4.41 13.10
N ILE A 247 -4.43 3.43 13.71
CA ILE A 247 -4.05 3.49 15.12
C ILE A 247 -3.06 4.64 15.35
N GLU A 248 -2.05 4.76 14.49
CA GLU A 248 -1.06 5.84 14.59
C GLU A 248 -1.67 7.23 14.36
N ALA A 249 -2.78 7.35 13.62
CA ALA A 249 -3.51 8.60 13.43
C ALA A 249 -4.44 8.94 14.61
N GLY A 250 -4.55 8.05 15.60
CA GLY A 250 -5.28 8.29 16.85
C GLY A 250 -6.54 7.45 17.04
N TRP A 251 -6.88 6.51 16.13
CA TRP A 251 -8.03 5.63 16.36
C TRP A 251 -7.76 4.68 17.54
N PRO A 252 -8.56 4.72 18.63
CA PRO A 252 -8.30 3.89 19.80
C PRO A 252 -8.40 2.39 19.47
N ALA A 253 -7.43 1.59 19.92
CA ALA A 253 -7.36 0.16 19.59
C ALA A 253 -8.56 -0.63 20.14
N GLU A 254 -9.07 -0.24 21.31
CA GLU A 254 -10.28 -0.78 21.93
C GLU A 254 -11.58 -0.46 21.18
N LYS A 255 -11.53 0.50 20.24
CA LYS A 255 -12.61 0.87 19.32
C LYS A 255 -12.45 0.20 17.96
N LEU A 256 -11.50 -0.71 17.79
CA LEU A 256 -11.28 -1.45 16.55
C LEU A 256 -11.65 -2.92 16.74
N HIS A 257 -12.20 -3.53 15.70
CA HIS A 257 -12.36 -4.99 15.60
C HIS A 257 -11.99 -5.41 14.18
N MET A 258 -11.02 -6.32 14.05
CA MET A 258 -10.58 -6.83 12.76
C MET A 258 -11.39 -8.08 12.37
N ILE A 259 -11.96 -8.09 11.17
CA ILE A 259 -12.62 -9.26 10.58
C ILE A 259 -11.71 -9.80 9.47
N MET A 260 -11.00 -10.91 9.74
CA MET A 260 -10.14 -11.56 8.76
C MET A 260 -10.98 -12.38 7.80
N LEU A 261 -10.92 -12.04 6.52
CA LEU A 261 -11.65 -12.68 5.44
C LEU A 261 -10.72 -13.56 4.61
N ASP A 262 -11.21 -14.75 4.31
CA ASP A 262 -10.54 -15.70 3.44
C ASP A 262 -11.55 -16.46 2.59
N ARG A 263 -11.05 -17.20 1.60
CA ARG A 263 -11.82 -18.02 0.67
C ARG A 263 -10.93 -19.14 0.16
N ASP A 264 -11.51 -20.25 -0.30
CA ASP A 264 -10.78 -21.27 -1.05
C ASP A 264 -9.72 -20.67 -2.00
N PRO A 265 -8.42 -21.00 -1.84
CA PRO A 265 -7.33 -20.35 -2.57
C PRO A 265 -7.48 -20.43 -4.08
N ALA A 266 -7.82 -21.60 -4.61
CA ALA A 266 -8.00 -21.81 -6.05
C ALA A 266 -9.18 -20.98 -6.59
N SER A 267 -10.32 -20.99 -5.90
CA SER A 267 -11.48 -20.15 -6.24
C SER A 267 -11.15 -18.66 -6.22
N SER A 268 -10.37 -18.22 -5.24
CA SER A 268 -9.93 -16.83 -5.12
C SER A 268 -8.95 -16.45 -6.24
N LEU A 269 -8.01 -17.33 -6.58
CA LEU A 269 -7.03 -17.10 -7.65
C LEU A 269 -7.71 -17.05 -9.02
N ALA A 270 -8.62 -17.98 -9.30
CA ALA A 270 -9.41 -17.97 -10.53
C ALA A 270 -10.19 -16.65 -10.67
N SER A 271 -10.89 -16.21 -9.61
CA SER A 271 -11.61 -14.93 -9.66
C SER A 271 -10.69 -13.71 -9.72
N TRP A 272 -9.45 -13.82 -9.22
CA TRP A 272 -8.45 -12.75 -9.26
C TRP A 272 -7.93 -12.56 -10.67
N LEU A 273 -7.52 -13.64 -11.32
CA LEU A 273 -7.04 -13.62 -12.70
C LEU A 273 -8.15 -13.22 -13.68
N GLU A 274 -9.35 -13.79 -13.54
CA GLU A 274 -10.52 -13.44 -14.37
C GLU A 274 -10.82 -11.93 -14.31
N LYS A 275 -10.64 -11.29 -13.15
CA LYS A 275 -11.05 -9.89 -12.96
C LYS A 275 -9.99 -8.88 -13.39
N TRP A 276 -8.72 -9.25 -13.44
CA TRP A 276 -7.62 -8.27 -13.52
C TRP A 276 -6.62 -8.52 -14.65
N SER A 277 -6.69 -9.64 -15.36
CA SER A 277 -5.75 -9.98 -16.44
C SER A 277 -5.78 -9.01 -17.62
N ASP A 278 -6.86 -8.25 -17.79
CA ASP A 278 -6.99 -7.18 -18.78
C ASP A 278 -6.22 -5.90 -18.40
N ARG A 279 -5.77 -5.78 -17.15
CA ARG A 279 -5.26 -4.53 -16.55
C ARG A 279 -3.84 -4.64 -16.01
N VAL A 280 -3.48 -5.82 -15.52
CA VAL A 280 -2.20 -6.12 -14.87
C VAL A 280 -1.66 -7.41 -15.49
N PRO A 281 -0.37 -7.46 -15.87
CA PRO A 281 0.25 -8.68 -16.34
C PRO A 281 0.07 -9.86 -15.38
N GLU A 282 -0.13 -11.06 -15.93
CA GLU A 282 -0.46 -12.26 -15.15
C GLU A 282 0.63 -12.62 -14.12
N ASP A 283 1.90 -12.53 -14.50
CA ASP A 283 3.04 -12.79 -13.61
C ASP A 283 3.01 -11.89 -12.37
N ARG A 284 2.77 -10.59 -12.56
CA ARG A 284 2.59 -9.64 -11.47
C ARG A 284 1.33 -9.93 -10.66
N LEU A 285 0.22 -10.32 -11.29
CA LEU A 285 -1.00 -10.71 -10.56
C LEU A 285 -0.77 -11.92 -9.67
N ILE A 286 0.01 -12.91 -10.14
CA ILE A 286 0.38 -14.09 -9.36
C ILE A 286 1.28 -13.68 -8.19
N GLN A 287 2.31 -12.86 -8.42
CA GLN A 287 3.16 -12.34 -7.33
C GLN A 287 2.32 -11.58 -6.30
N ASN A 288 1.48 -10.63 -6.73
CA ASN A 288 0.60 -9.86 -5.84
C ASN A 288 -0.39 -10.76 -5.10
N TYR A 289 -0.92 -11.81 -5.72
CA TYR A 289 -1.78 -12.79 -5.06
C TYR A 289 -1.05 -13.53 -3.94
N VAL A 290 0.17 -14.02 -4.21
CA VAL A 290 1.02 -14.69 -3.20
C VAL A 290 1.31 -13.76 -2.04
N ILE A 291 1.82 -12.56 -2.32
CA ILE A 291 2.19 -11.61 -1.28
C ILE A 291 0.97 -11.14 -0.48
N SER A 292 -0.16 -10.87 -1.13
CA SER A 292 -1.41 -10.51 -0.43
C SER A 292 -1.90 -11.63 0.49
N SER A 293 -1.74 -12.89 0.07
CA SER A 293 -2.11 -14.06 0.88
C SER A 293 -1.23 -14.18 2.11
N LEU A 294 0.10 -14.10 1.93
CA LEU A 294 1.07 -14.20 3.02
C LEU A 294 0.98 -13.02 4.01
N ASN A 295 0.66 -11.82 3.52
CA ASN A 295 0.56 -10.62 4.35
C ASN A 295 -0.59 -10.69 5.38
N ALA A 296 -1.51 -11.66 5.26
CA ALA A 296 -2.53 -11.94 6.26
C ALA A 296 -1.93 -12.18 7.65
N LEU A 297 -0.78 -12.87 7.72
CA LEU A 297 -0.08 -13.13 8.97
C LEU A 297 0.42 -11.84 9.63
N ARG A 298 0.93 -10.89 8.83
CA ARG A 298 1.42 -9.60 9.32
C ARG A 298 0.27 -8.72 9.79
N VAL A 299 -0.84 -8.66 9.06
CA VAL A 299 -2.04 -7.90 9.44
C VAL A 299 -2.62 -8.43 10.74
N GLU A 300 -2.80 -9.75 10.86
CA GLU A 300 -3.35 -10.36 12.07
C GLU A 300 -2.40 -10.19 13.26
N SER A 301 -1.09 -10.38 13.06
CA SER A 301 -0.08 -10.17 14.10
C SER A 301 -0.08 -8.72 14.58
N TYR A 302 -0.14 -7.75 13.66
CA TYR A 302 -0.24 -6.34 14.00
C TYR A 302 -1.48 -6.02 14.84
N ALA A 303 -2.66 -6.52 14.44
CA ALA A 303 -3.90 -6.34 15.18
C ALA A 303 -3.77 -6.88 16.62
N ARG A 304 -3.30 -8.13 16.77
CA ARG A 304 -3.12 -8.77 18.08
C ARG A 304 -2.10 -8.05 18.96
N ARG A 305 -0.97 -7.60 18.40
CA ARG A 305 0.07 -6.85 19.14
C ARG A 305 -0.47 -5.54 19.73
N HIS A 306 -1.48 -4.94 19.10
CA HIS A 306 -2.12 -3.72 19.57
C HIS A 306 -3.42 -3.97 20.35
N GLY A 307 -3.72 -5.23 20.70
CA GLY A 307 -4.92 -5.57 21.48
C GLY A 307 -6.23 -5.47 20.70
N VAL A 308 -6.19 -5.34 19.37
CA VAL A 308 -7.39 -5.31 18.52
C VAL A 308 -7.95 -6.73 18.42
N PRO A 309 -9.22 -6.97 18.81
CA PRO A 309 -9.88 -8.27 18.63
C PRO A 309 -9.92 -8.68 17.16
N VAL A 310 -9.74 -9.98 16.91
CA VAL A 310 -9.78 -10.58 15.58
C VAL A 310 -10.90 -11.62 15.50
N THR A 311 -11.65 -11.63 14.40
CA THR A 311 -12.65 -12.65 14.08
C THR A 311 -12.47 -13.12 12.65
N HIS A 312 -12.38 -14.43 12.46
CA HIS A 312 -12.25 -15.03 11.14
C HIS A 312 -13.62 -15.31 10.56
N TYR A 313 -13.79 -14.93 9.29
CA TYR A 313 -15.01 -15.19 8.55
C TYR A 313 -14.66 -15.60 7.11
N VAL A 314 -14.73 -16.91 6.87
CA VAL A 314 -14.39 -17.53 5.60
C VAL A 314 -15.60 -17.54 4.66
N TYR A 315 -15.40 -17.22 3.38
CA TYR A 315 -16.49 -17.02 2.41
C TYR A 315 -17.44 -18.21 2.31
N GLU A 316 -16.94 -19.43 2.44
CA GLU A 316 -17.68 -20.69 2.41
C GLU A 316 -18.71 -20.80 3.55
N ALA A 317 -18.58 -20.03 4.64
CA ALA A 317 -19.62 -19.90 5.67
C ALA A 317 -20.95 -19.38 5.08
N SER A 318 -20.90 -18.64 3.98
CA SER A 318 -22.07 -18.15 3.25
C SER A 318 -22.92 -19.25 2.60
N LYS A 319 -22.48 -20.53 2.62
CA LYS A 319 -23.31 -21.68 2.26
C LYS A 319 -24.52 -21.82 3.21
N ASP A 320 -24.37 -21.35 4.45
CA ASP A 320 -25.46 -21.11 5.41
C ASP A 320 -25.43 -19.63 5.82
N ALA A 321 -25.91 -18.77 4.91
CA ALA A 321 -25.87 -17.32 5.07
C ALA A 321 -26.56 -16.86 6.36
N THR A 322 -27.80 -17.30 6.62
CA THR A 322 -28.59 -16.87 7.78
C THR A 322 -27.94 -17.30 9.09
N GLY A 323 -27.53 -18.57 9.20
CA GLY A 323 -26.90 -19.09 10.42
C GLY A 323 -25.54 -18.47 10.70
N SER A 324 -24.67 -18.40 9.69
CA SER A 324 -23.31 -17.91 9.85
C SER A 324 -23.25 -16.41 10.11
N VAL A 325 -24.12 -15.62 9.45
CA VAL A 325 -24.18 -14.17 9.68
C VAL A 325 -24.74 -13.84 11.06
N ARG A 326 -25.78 -14.54 11.53
CA ARG A 326 -26.30 -14.35 12.89
C ARG A 326 -25.18 -14.56 13.92
N LYS A 327 -24.45 -15.68 13.79
CA LYS A 327 -23.30 -15.99 14.66
C LYS A 327 -22.19 -14.95 14.56
N LEU A 328 -21.89 -14.43 13.37
CA LEU A 328 -20.94 -13.33 13.19
C LEU A 328 -21.40 -12.08 13.95
N PHE A 329 -22.66 -11.66 13.77
CA PHE A 329 -23.20 -10.48 14.44
C PHE A 329 -23.20 -10.65 15.96
N ASP A 330 -23.61 -11.81 16.48
CA ASP A 330 -23.52 -12.12 17.91
C ASP A 330 -22.08 -12.02 18.42
N ARG A 331 -21.11 -12.59 17.67
CA ARG A 331 -19.68 -12.55 18.02
C ARG A 331 -19.12 -11.13 18.08
N LEU A 332 -19.64 -10.24 17.23
CA LEU A 332 -19.26 -8.82 17.14
C LEU A 332 -20.01 -7.93 18.15
N GLY A 333 -20.94 -8.48 18.94
CA GLY A 333 -21.80 -7.70 19.83
C GLY A 333 -22.92 -6.93 19.12
N LEU A 334 -23.23 -7.33 17.88
CA LEU A 334 -24.22 -6.71 16.99
C LEU A 334 -25.48 -7.56 16.83
N GLY A 335 -25.72 -8.55 17.69
CA GLY A 335 -26.84 -9.51 17.55
C GLY A 335 -28.21 -8.83 17.34
N GLU A 336 -28.48 -7.73 18.04
CA GLU A 336 -29.73 -6.97 17.90
C GLU A 336 -29.90 -6.27 16.54
N ARG A 337 -28.81 -6.07 15.79
CA ARG A 337 -28.80 -5.51 14.43
C ARG A 337 -29.08 -6.58 13.37
N PHE A 338 -29.00 -7.87 13.72
CA PHE A 338 -29.24 -8.93 12.76
C PHE A 338 -30.73 -9.03 12.42
N ILE A 339 -31.03 -8.90 11.12
CA ILE A 339 -32.37 -9.17 10.56
C ILE A 339 -32.21 -10.17 9.41
N GLU A 340 -33.09 -11.17 9.34
CA GLU A 340 -33.00 -12.22 8.31
C GLU A 340 -33.20 -11.68 6.88
N SER A 341 -33.96 -10.59 6.73
CA SER A 341 -34.08 -9.87 5.46
C SER A 341 -32.75 -9.28 4.97
N ALA A 342 -31.80 -9.00 5.87
CA ALA A 342 -30.48 -8.51 5.51
C ALA A 342 -29.59 -9.56 4.82
N VAL A 343 -30.01 -10.82 4.74
CA VAL A 343 -29.31 -11.86 3.96
C VAL A 343 -30.14 -12.39 2.79
N THR A 344 -31.48 -12.27 2.83
CA THR A 344 -32.37 -12.96 1.88
C THR A 344 -32.94 -12.08 0.75
N ASP A 345 -33.09 -10.76 0.95
CA ASP A 345 -33.77 -9.88 -0.01
C ASP A 345 -33.24 -8.43 0.02
N TRP A 346 -32.18 -8.17 -0.76
CA TRP A 346 -31.53 -6.85 -0.83
C TRP A 346 -32.25 -5.84 -1.74
N LYS A 347 -33.16 -6.28 -2.63
CA LYS A 347 -33.84 -5.42 -3.61
C LYS A 347 -32.89 -4.38 -4.25
N GLU A 348 -33.27 -3.10 -4.29
CA GLU A 348 -32.44 -1.99 -4.79
C GLU A 348 -31.22 -1.69 -3.89
N ARG A 349 -31.25 -2.05 -2.59
CA ARG A 349 -30.13 -1.85 -1.65
C ARG A 349 -28.93 -2.77 -1.95
N GLY A 350 -29.12 -3.82 -2.74
CA GLY A 350 -28.05 -4.72 -3.18
C GLY A 350 -27.10 -4.10 -4.21
N GLN A 351 -27.52 -3.01 -4.86
CA GLN A 351 -26.67 -2.24 -5.76
C GLN A 351 -25.74 -1.33 -4.96
N ILE A 352 -24.52 -1.80 -4.69
CA ILE A 352 -23.58 -1.12 -3.78
C ILE A 352 -23.31 0.34 -4.19
N GLU A 353 -23.33 0.65 -5.48
CA GLU A 353 -23.05 1.98 -6.04
C GLU A 353 -24.26 2.94 -5.98
N THR A 354 -25.41 2.52 -5.44
CA THR A 354 -26.59 3.37 -5.29
C THR A 354 -26.65 4.07 -3.95
N LYS A 355 -27.33 5.22 -3.88
CA LYS A 355 -27.60 5.93 -2.62
C LYS A 355 -28.36 5.09 -1.57
N GLY A 356 -28.99 4.00 -1.99
CA GLY A 356 -29.76 3.11 -1.11
C GLY A 356 -28.95 1.98 -0.46
N SER A 357 -27.67 1.77 -0.82
CA SER A 357 -26.88 0.63 -0.33
C SER A 357 -26.35 0.78 1.10
N GLY A 358 -26.32 2.01 1.62
CA GLY A 358 -25.65 2.34 2.88
C GLY A 358 -24.12 2.26 2.80
N VAL A 359 -23.56 2.08 1.59
CA VAL A 359 -22.12 2.00 1.35
C VAL A 359 -21.59 3.32 0.78
N THR A 360 -20.56 3.88 1.42
CA THR A 360 -19.89 5.09 0.99
C THR A 360 -18.60 4.76 0.25
N PHE A 361 -18.46 5.31 -0.96
CA PHE A 361 -17.24 5.29 -1.75
C PHE A 361 -16.55 6.64 -1.62
N LEU A 362 -15.30 6.65 -1.16
CA LEU A 362 -14.48 7.85 -1.13
C LEU A 362 -14.00 8.21 -2.55
N SER A 363 -13.53 9.44 -2.73
CA SER A 363 -12.99 9.94 -3.99
C SER A 363 -11.68 9.21 -4.35
N GLU A 364 -11.79 8.11 -5.08
CA GLU A 364 -10.67 7.29 -5.53
C GLU A 364 -10.04 7.86 -6.82
N PRO A 365 -8.71 7.76 -7.03
CA PRO A 365 -8.13 8.17 -8.30
C PRO A 365 -8.70 7.37 -9.48
N LYS A 366 -9.07 8.07 -10.56
CA LYS A 366 -9.78 7.53 -11.72
C LYS A 366 -9.17 6.27 -12.34
N ILE A 367 -7.84 6.11 -12.24
CA ILE A 367 -7.13 4.94 -12.79
C ILE A 367 -7.50 3.62 -12.10
N TYR A 368 -7.93 3.68 -10.83
CA TYR A 368 -8.37 2.51 -10.06
C TYR A 368 -9.86 2.22 -10.22
N THR A 369 -10.64 3.20 -10.69
CA THR A 369 -12.08 3.05 -10.90
C THR A 369 -12.35 1.99 -11.99
N VAL A 370 -13.25 1.07 -11.69
CA VAL A 370 -13.64 -0.02 -12.59
C VAL A 370 -15.15 -0.01 -12.71
N VAL A 371 -15.67 0.32 -13.90
CA VAL A 371 -17.10 0.23 -14.17
C VAL A 371 -17.55 -1.23 -14.02
N GLY A 372 -18.63 -1.48 -13.26
CA GLY A 372 -19.13 -2.84 -13.02
C GLY A 372 -18.15 -3.69 -12.20
N LEU A 373 -17.36 -3.08 -11.31
CA LEU A 373 -16.50 -3.81 -10.38
C LEU A 373 -17.33 -4.70 -9.44
N HIS A 374 -18.51 -4.21 -9.10
CA HIS A 374 -19.40 -4.78 -8.10
C HIS A 374 -20.60 -5.43 -8.76
N GLY A 375 -20.99 -6.61 -8.25
CA GLY A 375 -22.18 -7.30 -8.73
C GLY A 375 -23.46 -6.62 -8.23
N SER A 376 -24.53 -6.78 -8.99
CA SER A 376 -25.90 -6.41 -8.60
C SER A 376 -26.57 -7.56 -7.86
N ASP A 377 -25.97 -7.98 -6.75
CA ASP A 377 -26.48 -9.13 -5.99
C ASP A 377 -27.78 -8.77 -5.27
N THR A 378 -28.74 -9.67 -5.30
CA THR A 378 -30.06 -9.48 -4.67
C THR A 378 -30.16 -10.10 -3.28
N ALA A 379 -29.10 -10.78 -2.81
CA ALA A 379 -29.02 -11.45 -1.52
C ALA A 379 -27.56 -11.81 -1.17
N TYR A 380 -27.30 -12.06 0.11
CA TYR A 380 -26.03 -12.62 0.57
C TYR A 380 -25.99 -14.13 0.30
N ARG A 381 -25.24 -14.58 -0.71
CA ARG A 381 -25.18 -16.00 -1.07
C ARG A 381 -23.78 -16.46 -1.44
N TYR A 382 -23.45 -17.68 -1.05
CA TYR A 382 -22.27 -18.37 -1.56
C TYR A 382 -22.40 -18.59 -3.06
N ARG A 383 -21.33 -18.23 -3.79
CA ARG A 383 -21.18 -18.55 -5.22
C ARG A 383 -19.93 -19.37 -5.40
N SER A 384 -20.15 -20.66 -5.71
CA SER A 384 -19.07 -21.54 -6.16
C SER A 384 -18.40 -20.96 -7.40
N ARG A 385 -17.08 -21.14 -7.49
CA ARG A 385 -16.29 -20.74 -8.65
C ARG A 385 -15.74 -21.97 -9.34
N LYS A 386 -15.76 -21.93 -10.67
CA LYS A 386 -15.08 -22.95 -11.48
C LYS A 386 -13.59 -22.63 -11.45
N THR A 387 -12.79 -23.59 -11.00
CA THR A 387 -11.32 -23.51 -10.97
C THR A 387 -10.66 -24.19 -12.16
N ALA A 388 -11.45 -24.85 -13.02
CA ALA A 388 -10.97 -25.55 -14.22
C ALA A 388 -10.28 -24.64 -15.26
N SER A 389 -10.39 -23.32 -15.12
CA SER A 389 -9.66 -22.34 -15.94
C SER A 389 -8.23 -22.11 -15.46
N LEU A 390 -7.85 -22.60 -14.28
CA LEU A 390 -6.49 -22.48 -13.77
C LEU A 390 -5.58 -23.53 -14.38
N SER A 391 -4.37 -23.13 -14.75
CA SER A 391 -3.33 -24.06 -15.17
C SER A 391 -2.74 -24.80 -13.98
N GLU A 392 -2.11 -25.94 -14.23
CA GLU A 392 -1.38 -26.71 -13.23
C GLU A 392 -0.30 -25.84 -12.54
N ALA A 393 0.42 -25.03 -13.31
CA ALA A 393 1.43 -24.11 -12.76
C ALA A 393 0.82 -23.07 -11.81
N GLN A 394 -0.36 -22.53 -12.13
CA GLN A 394 -1.08 -21.59 -11.27
C GLN A 394 -1.58 -22.26 -9.98
N LEU A 395 -1.99 -23.52 -10.04
CA LEU A 395 -2.36 -24.30 -8.84
C LEU A 395 -1.14 -24.61 -7.97
N GLN A 396 0.00 -24.95 -8.58
CA GLN A 396 1.25 -25.22 -7.86
C GLN A 396 1.77 -24.02 -7.07
N VAL A 397 1.46 -22.79 -7.49
CA VAL A 397 1.77 -21.58 -6.71
C VAL A 397 1.15 -21.65 -5.31
N ILE A 398 -0.09 -22.13 -5.20
CA ILE A 398 -0.82 -22.18 -3.93
C ILE A 398 -0.08 -23.09 -2.94
N GLY A 399 0.26 -24.31 -3.36
CA GLY A 399 1.01 -25.27 -2.57
C GLY A 399 2.44 -24.82 -2.27
N ARG A 400 3.17 -24.29 -3.28
CA ARG A 400 4.55 -23.79 -3.12
C ARG A 400 4.67 -22.78 -1.99
N TYR A 401 3.69 -21.88 -1.88
CA TYR A 401 3.72 -20.82 -0.88
C TYR A 401 2.96 -21.14 0.41
N GLY A 402 2.44 -22.36 0.56
CA GLY A 402 1.74 -22.80 1.76
C GLY A 402 0.41 -22.07 2.00
N ILE A 403 -0.24 -21.62 0.92
CA ILE A 403 -1.47 -20.82 1.01
C ILE A 403 -2.65 -21.72 1.42
N ASP A 404 -2.61 -23.02 1.08
CA ASP A 404 -3.61 -23.99 1.52
C ASP A 404 -3.57 -24.21 3.03
N GLU A 405 -2.40 -24.30 3.65
CA GLU A 405 -2.25 -24.42 5.10
C GLU A 405 -2.79 -23.17 5.82
N MET A 406 -2.50 -21.98 5.29
CA MET A 406 -3.02 -20.73 5.83
C MET A 406 -4.55 -20.68 5.74
N TYR A 407 -5.12 -21.10 4.61
CA TYR A 407 -6.56 -21.17 4.45
C TYR A 407 -7.19 -22.16 5.43
N ARG A 408 -6.62 -23.37 5.59
CA ARG A 408 -7.10 -24.35 6.58
C ARG A 408 -7.04 -23.80 8.01
N ALA A 409 -6.01 -23.03 8.35
CA ALA A 409 -5.93 -22.36 9.65
C ALA A 409 -7.02 -21.31 9.82
N SER A 410 -7.32 -20.52 8.78
CA SER A 410 -8.43 -19.56 8.75
C SER A 410 -9.79 -20.24 8.91
N VAL A 411 -10.02 -21.38 8.22
CA VAL A 411 -11.23 -22.20 8.39
C VAL A 411 -11.38 -22.68 9.84
N ALA A 412 -10.32 -23.24 10.42
CA ALA A 412 -10.35 -23.69 11.80
C ALA A 412 -10.61 -22.55 12.79
N ALA A 413 -10.06 -21.35 12.52
CA ALA A 413 -10.34 -20.16 13.31
C ALA A 413 -11.78 -19.67 13.14
N CYS A 414 -12.32 -19.66 11.93
CA CYS A 414 -13.71 -19.31 11.65
C CYS A 414 -14.70 -20.23 12.38
N ILE A 415 -14.43 -21.54 12.41
CA ILE A 415 -15.25 -22.51 13.16
C ILE A 415 -15.28 -22.17 14.66
N ARG A 416 -14.12 -21.84 15.24
CA ARG A 416 -14.03 -21.44 16.65
C ARG A 416 -14.72 -20.10 16.90
N ASP A 417 -14.43 -19.11 16.08
CA ASP A 417 -14.92 -17.73 16.26
C ASP A 417 -16.44 -17.63 16.11
N LEU A 418 -17.04 -18.42 15.21
CA LEU A 418 -18.49 -18.50 15.04
C LEU A 418 -19.15 -19.56 15.94
N SER A 419 -18.37 -20.31 16.72
CA SER A 419 -18.85 -21.42 17.56
C SER A 419 -19.76 -22.36 16.76
N LEU A 420 -19.25 -22.87 15.64
CA LEU A 420 -19.98 -23.84 14.80
C LEU A 420 -19.86 -25.23 15.41
N ASP A 421 -20.98 -25.95 15.48
CA ASP A 421 -20.97 -27.37 15.82
C ASP A 421 -20.33 -28.20 14.69
N THR A 422 -19.95 -29.44 15.03
CA THR A 422 -19.25 -30.35 14.12
C THR A 422 -20.04 -30.61 12.84
N ASP A 423 -21.36 -30.79 12.93
CA ASP A 423 -22.21 -31.12 11.78
C ASP A 423 -22.31 -29.93 10.82
N THR A 424 -22.48 -28.73 11.36
CA THR A 424 -22.50 -27.48 10.59
C THR A 424 -21.13 -27.21 9.98
N ALA A 425 -20.05 -27.37 10.75
CA ALA A 425 -18.69 -27.19 10.23
C ALA A 425 -18.38 -28.18 9.09
N ALA A 426 -18.75 -29.45 9.23
CA ALA A 426 -18.60 -30.46 8.18
C ALA A 426 -19.43 -30.14 6.94
N ARG A 427 -20.67 -29.67 7.09
CA ARG A 427 -21.53 -29.25 5.97
C ARG A 427 -20.95 -28.05 5.22
N LEU A 428 -20.39 -27.06 5.93
CA LEU A 428 -19.88 -25.83 5.32
C LEU A 428 -18.48 -26.01 4.72
N PHE A 429 -17.61 -26.74 5.41
CA PHE A 429 -16.17 -26.81 5.11
C PHE A 429 -15.63 -28.22 4.87
N GLY A 430 -16.47 -29.26 4.80
CA GLY A 430 -16.03 -30.65 4.65
C GLY A 430 -15.07 -30.87 3.48
N ASP A 431 -15.35 -30.25 2.33
CA ASP A 431 -14.47 -30.29 1.14
C ASP A 431 -13.11 -29.61 1.38
N CYS A 432 -13.05 -28.62 2.29
CA CYS A 432 -11.85 -27.85 2.62
C CYS A 432 -11.01 -28.49 3.73
N LEU A 433 -11.62 -29.37 4.53
CA LEU A 433 -10.97 -30.11 5.62
C LEU A 433 -10.48 -31.49 5.19
N GLY A 434 -10.86 -31.96 3.99
CA GLY A 434 -10.52 -33.27 3.45
C GLY A 434 -9.75 -33.24 2.13
N THR A 435 -8.41 -33.20 2.22
CA THR A 435 -7.45 -33.96 1.39
C THR A 435 -6.09 -33.92 2.08
N ALA A 436 -5.98 -34.66 3.19
CA ALA A 436 -4.72 -35.24 3.63
C ALA A 436 -4.84 -36.75 3.37
N ALA A 437 -4.42 -37.17 2.18
CA ALA A 437 -4.15 -38.56 1.84
C ALA A 437 -3.03 -38.60 0.81
#